data_AF-A0A2D2AV66-F1
#
_entry.id   AF-A0A2D2AV66-F1
#
_cell.length_a   1.000
_cell.length_b   1.000
_cell.length_c   1.000
_cell.angle_alpha   90.00
_cell.angle_beta   90.00
_cell.angle_gamma   90.00
#
_symmetry.space_group_name_H-M   'P 1'
#
loop_
_entity.id
_entity.type
_entity.pdbx_description
1 polymer ?
#
loop_
_entity_poly.entity_id
_entity_poly.type
_entity_poly.pdbx_seq_one_letter_code
_entity_poly.pdbx_strand_id
1 'polypeptide(L)'
;MLTAVLFALALASKAQTPGVKPATPSGQPATRSAFVQGTLNLAIGERATLRRQPDGSYVLDHVERISVEDVAPPANGGRAETLNGTSPGTVRLALNARRDVGSILKVENGTGEALQYNAFIVRIAGGKPQPPAKTSVCTIPAGLVSYEHWPEPVIQVVAGGLKATPEKTPACG
;
A
#
# COMPACT_ATOMS: atom_id res chain seq x y z
N MET A 1 -78.45 -22.94 -26.71
CA MET A 1 -77.14 -22.98 -27.38
C MET A 1 -76.56 -21.57 -27.36
N LEU A 2 -75.35 -21.43 -26.82
CA LEU A 2 -74.62 -20.18 -26.57
C LEU A 2 -74.41 -19.38 -27.86
N THR A 3 -74.53 -18.06 -27.79
CA THR A 3 -73.86 -17.15 -28.74
C THR A 3 -72.97 -16.21 -27.93
N ALA A 4 -71.66 -16.36 -28.10
CA ALA A 4 -70.62 -15.67 -27.35
C ALA A 4 -70.46 -14.21 -27.84
N VAL A 5 -70.40 -13.28 -26.90
CA VAL A 5 -70.02 -11.88 -27.14
C VAL A 5 -68.49 -11.80 -27.12
N LEU A 6 -67.86 -11.45 -28.24
CA LEU A 6 -66.42 -11.19 -28.32
C LEU A 6 -66.11 -9.80 -27.73
N PHE A 7 -65.34 -9.78 -26.64
CA PHE A 7 -64.63 -8.59 -26.17
C PHE A 7 -63.23 -8.58 -26.78
N ALA A 8 -62.95 -7.61 -27.66
CA ALA A 8 -61.60 -7.39 -28.17
C ALA A 8 -60.77 -6.61 -27.14
N LEU A 9 -59.79 -7.29 -26.51
CA LEU A 9 -58.76 -6.65 -25.69
C LEU A 9 -57.70 -6.02 -26.61
N ALA A 10 -57.64 -4.69 -26.63
CA ALA A 10 -56.48 -3.97 -27.17
C ALA A 10 -55.31 -4.11 -26.17
N LEU A 11 -54.36 -5.01 -26.44
CA LEU A 11 -53.11 -5.06 -25.68
C LEU A 11 -52.27 -3.83 -26.01
N ALA A 12 -52.11 -2.94 -25.04
CA ALA A 12 -51.10 -1.89 -25.09
C ALA A 12 -49.70 -2.53 -25.08
N SER A 13 -49.01 -2.50 -26.22
CA SER A 13 -47.59 -2.87 -26.31
C SER A 13 -46.76 -1.89 -25.48
N LYS A 14 -46.34 -2.29 -24.28
CA LYS A 14 -45.23 -1.64 -23.57
C LYS A 14 -43.97 -1.86 -24.39
N ALA A 15 -43.53 -0.83 -25.10
CA ALA A 15 -42.18 -0.78 -25.66
C ALA A 15 -41.17 -0.98 -24.52
N GLN A 16 -40.51 -2.13 -24.51
CA GLN A 16 -39.38 -2.38 -23.62
C GLN A 16 -38.22 -1.54 -24.13
N THR A 17 -37.90 -0.46 -23.41
CA THR A 17 -36.65 0.27 -23.57
C THR A 17 -35.49 -0.71 -23.47
N PRO A 18 -34.54 -0.72 -24.43
CA PRO A 18 -33.36 -1.58 -24.40
C PRO A 18 -32.68 -1.48 -23.05
N GLY A 19 -32.44 -2.65 -22.45
CA GLY A 19 -32.00 -2.81 -21.08
C GLY A 19 -30.82 -1.91 -20.73
N VAL A 20 -31.07 -0.93 -19.87
CA VAL A 20 -30.04 -0.41 -18.99
C VAL A 20 -29.71 -1.58 -18.06
N LYS A 21 -28.70 -2.35 -18.43
CA LYS A 21 -28.03 -3.27 -17.52
C LYS A 21 -27.70 -2.42 -16.29
N PRO A 22 -28.17 -2.75 -15.08
CA PRO A 22 -27.70 -2.08 -13.88
C PRO A 22 -26.18 -2.10 -13.97
N ALA A 23 -25.55 -0.92 -13.88
CA ALA A 23 -24.11 -0.89 -13.73
C ALA A 23 -23.85 -1.72 -12.47
N THR A 24 -23.30 -2.92 -12.64
CA THR A 24 -22.66 -3.64 -11.54
C THR A 24 -21.76 -2.58 -10.91
N PRO A 25 -21.93 -2.18 -9.63
CA PRO A 25 -20.97 -1.31 -9.00
C PRO A 25 -19.63 -2.01 -9.21
N SER A 26 -18.80 -1.46 -10.09
CA SER A 26 -17.51 -2.03 -10.44
C SER A 26 -16.78 -2.11 -9.12
N GLY A 27 -16.65 -3.32 -8.61
CA GLY A 27 -16.39 -3.55 -7.20
C GLY A 27 -15.19 -2.76 -6.73
N GLN A 28 -15.30 -2.14 -5.56
CA GLN A 28 -14.12 -2.16 -4.71
C GLN A 28 -13.74 -3.65 -4.56
N PRO A 29 -12.48 -3.99 -4.85
CA PRO A 29 -11.56 -4.16 -3.75
C PRO A 29 -10.13 -3.84 -4.19
N ALA A 30 -9.72 -2.58 -4.12
CA ALA A 30 -8.30 -2.33 -3.95
C ALA A 30 -8.08 -2.34 -2.45
N THR A 31 -7.32 -3.30 -1.92
CA THR A 31 -6.75 -3.16 -0.58
C THR A 31 -5.96 -1.86 -0.58
N ARG A 32 -6.61 -0.78 -0.14
CA ARG A 32 -5.96 0.52 0.03
C ARG A 32 -5.10 0.37 1.27
N SER A 33 -3.87 0.84 1.19
CA SER A 33 -3.02 0.89 2.36
C SER A 33 -3.76 1.60 3.50
N ALA A 34 -3.68 1.02 4.70
CA ALA A 34 -4.47 1.46 5.83
C ALA A 34 -3.66 1.36 7.11
N PHE A 35 -3.83 2.34 7.98
CA PHE A 35 -3.21 2.36 9.29
C PHE A 35 -4.27 2.11 10.35
N VAL A 36 -4.19 0.96 11.00
CA VAL A 36 -5.19 0.50 11.96
C VAL A 36 -4.46 0.06 13.22
N GLN A 37 -4.84 0.62 14.36
CA GLN A 37 -4.31 0.24 15.68
C GLN A 37 -2.77 0.23 15.74
N GLY A 38 -2.12 1.26 15.20
CA GLY A 38 -0.65 1.38 15.22
C GLY A 38 0.09 0.52 14.18
N THR A 39 -0.65 -0.13 13.28
CA THR A 39 -0.09 -1.01 12.24
C THR A 39 -0.50 -0.52 10.85
N LEU A 40 0.49 -0.30 10.00
CA LEU A 40 0.34 -0.02 8.58
C LEU A 40 0.24 -1.33 7.79
N ASN A 41 -0.85 -1.49 7.05
CA ASN A 41 -0.94 -2.42 5.94
C ASN A 41 -0.62 -1.63 4.67
N LEU A 42 0.52 -1.90 4.03
CA LEU A 42 0.99 -1.24 2.81
C LEU A 42 0.85 -2.19 1.63
N ALA A 43 0.07 -1.80 0.62
CA ALA A 43 -0.11 -2.58 -0.60
C ALA A 43 0.94 -2.23 -1.67
N ILE A 44 1.22 -3.19 -2.56
CA ILE A 44 2.11 -2.96 -3.71
C ILE A 44 1.58 -1.88 -4.66
N GLY A 45 2.49 -1.04 -5.15
CA GLY A 45 2.22 0.10 -6.01
C GLY A 45 1.70 1.32 -5.25
N GLU A 46 1.84 1.34 -3.93
CA GLU A 46 1.42 2.45 -3.08
C GLU A 46 2.57 2.97 -2.21
N ARG A 47 2.43 4.25 -1.83
CA ARG A 47 3.19 4.89 -0.78
C ARG A 47 2.24 5.42 0.28
N ALA A 48 2.51 5.08 1.53
CA ALA A 48 1.80 5.59 2.69
C ALA A 48 2.69 6.60 3.43
N THR A 49 2.14 7.79 3.68
CA THR A 49 2.79 8.83 4.49
C THR A 49 2.18 8.82 5.88
N LEU A 50 2.99 8.56 6.89
CA LEU A 50 2.62 8.61 8.30
C LEU A 50 3.17 9.88 8.93
N ARG A 51 2.34 10.60 9.68
CA ARG A 51 2.75 11.80 10.42
C ARG A 51 2.90 11.48 11.90
N ARG A 52 4.05 11.82 12.46
CA ARG A 52 4.30 11.71 13.90
C ARG A 52 3.54 12.79 14.65
N GLN A 53 2.85 12.39 15.71
CA GLN A 53 2.11 13.28 16.60
C GLN A 53 2.99 13.74 17.77
N PRO A 54 2.58 14.81 18.49
CA PRO A 54 3.32 15.29 19.67
C PRO A 54 3.46 14.25 20.79
N ASP A 55 2.51 13.33 20.92
CA ASP A 55 2.55 12.21 21.89
C ASP A 55 3.46 11.05 21.44
N GLY A 56 4.13 11.19 20.30
CA GLY A 56 5.01 10.18 19.72
C GLY A 56 4.31 9.10 18.89
N SER A 57 2.97 9.08 18.87
CA SER A 57 2.20 8.18 18.01
C SER A 57 2.30 8.57 16.53
N TYR A 58 1.85 7.67 15.65
CA TYR A 58 1.78 7.92 14.21
C TYR A 58 0.33 7.85 13.74
N VAL A 59 -0.02 8.70 12.78
CA VAL A 59 -1.29 8.64 12.07
C VAL A 59 -1.03 8.59 10.56
N LEU A 60 -1.91 7.91 9.82
CA LEU A 60 -1.89 7.96 8.37
C LEU A 60 -2.33 9.33 7.90
N ASP A 61 -1.46 10.00 7.16
CA ASP A 61 -1.74 11.31 6.57
C ASP A 61 -2.42 11.12 5.20
N HIS A 62 -1.79 10.37 4.31
CA HIS A 62 -2.36 10.01 3.01
C HIS A 62 -1.70 8.75 2.41
N VAL A 63 -2.35 8.21 1.38
CA VAL A 63 -1.83 7.12 0.55
C VAL A 63 -1.94 7.54 -0.91
N GLU A 64 -0.87 7.32 -1.66
CA GLU A 64 -0.78 7.65 -3.08
C GLU A 64 -0.30 6.45 -3.90
N ARG A 65 -0.69 6.42 -5.18
CA ARG A 65 -0.17 5.45 -6.15
C ARG A 65 1.20 5.91 -6.62
N ILE A 66 2.10 4.96 -6.81
CA ILE A 66 3.48 5.23 -7.22
C ILE A 66 3.90 4.34 -8.39
N SER A 67 4.94 4.76 -9.09
CA SER A 67 5.62 3.91 -10.07
C SER A 67 6.81 3.20 -9.42
N VAL A 68 7.60 2.47 -10.19
CA VAL A 68 8.74 1.72 -9.65
C VAL A 68 9.98 2.60 -9.50
N GLU A 69 10.05 3.69 -10.27
CA GLU A 69 11.09 4.72 -10.18
C GLU A 69 11.06 5.43 -8.81
N ASP A 70 9.88 5.54 -8.21
CA ASP A 70 9.62 6.09 -6.88
C ASP A 70 10.29 5.32 -5.73
N VAL A 71 10.62 4.05 -5.95
CA VAL A 71 11.24 3.14 -4.97
C VAL A 71 12.63 2.69 -5.37
N ALA A 72 13.11 3.08 -6.54
CA ALA A 72 14.41 2.66 -7.05
C ALA A 72 15.56 3.27 -6.21
N PRO A 73 16.54 2.46 -5.78
CA PRO A 73 17.76 3.00 -5.18
C PRO A 73 18.54 3.90 -6.16
N PRO A 74 19.36 4.85 -5.67
CA PRO A 74 20.21 5.66 -6.53
C PRO A 74 21.19 4.82 -7.34
N ALA A 75 21.40 5.18 -8.61
CA ALA A 75 22.18 4.39 -9.58
C ALA A 75 23.66 4.16 -9.22
N ASN A 76 24.26 4.99 -8.36
CA ASN A 76 25.70 4.99 -8.12
C ASN A 76 26.15 4.18 -6.89
N GLY A 77 25.29 3.39 -6.26
CA GLY A 77 25.65 2.64 -5.04
C GLY A 77 26.09 3.51 -3.85
N GLY A 78 26.03 4.84 -4.00
CA GLY A 78 26.28 5.80 -2.95
C GLY A 78 25.26 5.57 -1.85
N ARG A 79 25.77 5.28 -0.64
CA ARG A 79 25.04 5.31 0.63
C ARG A 79 24.07 6.48 0.56
N ALA A 80 22.77 6.19 0.52
CA ALA A 80 21.72 7.13 0.10
C ALA A 80 21.95 8.58 0.57
N GLU A 81 22.62 9.36 -0.27
CA GLU A 81 22.89 10.79 -0.07
C GLU A 81 21.73 11.65 -0.59
N THR A 82 20.73 11.02 -1.22
CA THR A 82 19.45 11.68 -1.47
C THR A 82 18.77 11.94 -0.13
N LEU A 83 19.08 13.12 0.41
CA LEU A 83 18.32 13.84 1.43
C LEU A 83 16.86 13.48 1.25
N ASN A 84 16.33 12.79 2.25
CA ASN A 84 14.97 12.31 2.27
C ASN A 84 14.00 13.41 1.78
N GLY A 85 13.27 13.14 0.70
CA GLY A 85 12.26 14.06 0.13
C GLY A 85 10.96 14.11 0.94
N THR A 86 10.96 13.52 2.13
CA THR A 86 9.84 13.48 3.06
C THR A 86 9.74 14.76 3.88
N SER A 87 8.52 15.25 4.07
CA SER A 87 8.24 16.41 4.91
C SER A 87 8.71 16.17 6.36
N PRO A 88 9.24 17.20 7.05
CA PRO A 88 9.62 17.09 8.45
C PRO A 88 8.51 16.49 9.33
N GLY A 89 8.88 15.56 10.21
CA GLY A 89 7.94 14.89 11.12
C GLY A 89 7.10 13.78 10.48
N THR A 90 7.42 13.35 9.26
CA THR A 90 6.74 12.24 8.59
C THR A 90 7.67 11.07 8.31
N VAL A 91 7.07 9.89 8.12
CA VAL A 91 7.71 8.67 7.64
C VAL A 91 6.95 8.21 6.41
N ARG A 92 7.63 7.85 5.33
CA ARG A 92 6.99 7.28 4.14
C ARG A 92 7.44 5.85 3.93
N LEU A 93 6.49 4.96 3.69
CA LEU A 93 6.76 3.57 3.29
C LEU A 93 6.16 3.35 1.91
N ALA A 94 6.99 2.90 0.97
CA ALA A 94 6.63 2.73 -0.43
C ALA A 94 7.01 1.34 -0.90
N LEU A 95 6.06 0.58 -1.45
CA LEU A 95 6.29 -0.77 -1.94
C LEU A 95 5.98 -0.82 -3.43
N ASN A 96 6.93 -1.26 -4.25
CA ASN A 96 6.68 -1.57 -5.65
C ASN A 96 7.54 -2.74 -6.12
N ALA A 97 7.33 -3.21 -7.34
CA ALA A 97 8.14 -4.27 -7.92
C ALA A 97 8.47 -4.02 -9.39
N ARG A 98 9.59 -4.58 -9.83
CA ARG A 98 10.00 -4.66 -11.23
C ARG A 98 10.37 -6.10 -11.57
N ARG A 99 10.23 -6.52 -12.84
CA ARG A 99 10.52 -7.92 -13.22
C ARG A 99 12.01 -8.29 -13.12
N ASP A 100 12.89 -7.34 -13.33
CA ASP A 100 14.35 -7.49 -13.36
C ASP A 100 14.99 -7.41 -11.96
N VAL A 101 14.42 -6.63 -11.04
CA VAL A 101 14.95 -6.48 -9.66
C VAL A 101 14.09 -7.13 -8.57
N GLY A 102 12.86 -7.53 -8.89
CA GLY A 102 11.91 -8.03 -7.90
C GLY A 102 11.20 -6.90 -7.14
N SER A 103 10.78 -7.17 -5.91
CA SER A 103 10.06 -6.22 -5.05
C SER A 103 11.02 -5.36 -4.24
N ILE A 104 10.67 -4.10 -4.06
CA ILE A 104 11.45 -3.09 -3.35
C ILE A 104 10.54 -2.38 -2.35
N LEU A 105 10.92 -2.42 -1.08
CA LEU A 105 10.37 -1.55 -0.05
C LEU A 105 11.36 -0.41 0.18
N LYS A 106 10.90 0.82 0.01
CA LYS A 106 11.62 2.04 0.37
C LYS A 106 10.98 2.64 1.62
N VAL A 107 11.78 2.92 2.64
CA VAL A 107 11.33 3.59 3.87
C VAL A 107 12.14 4.85 4.12
N GLU A 108 11.43 5.96 4.19
CA GLU A 108 11.99 7.30 4.31
C GLU A 108 11.67 7.88 5.68
N ASN A 109 12.68 8.19 6.49
CA ASN A 109 12.51 8.76 7.83
C ASN A 109 12.73 10.28 7.84
N GLY A 110 11.66 11.06 7.72
CA GLY A 110 11.70 12.53 7.76
C GLY A 110 11.54 13.09 9.18
N THR A 111 11.59 12.22 10.19
CA THR A 111 11.53 12.65 11.59
C THR A 111 12.92 13.15 12.04
N GLY A 112 12.95 13.89 13.15
CA GLY A 112 14.19 14.39 13.75
C GLY A 112 14.96 13.35 14.57
N GLU A 113 14.48 12.11 14.63
CA GLU A 113 15.05 11.02 15.43
C GLU A 113 15.21 9.77 14.55
N ALA A 114 15.98 8.78 15.02
CA ALA A 114 16.06 7.53 14.28
C ALA A 114 14.75 6.74 14.44
N LEU A 115 14.34 6.04 13.39
CA LEU A 115 13.10 5.29 13.32
C LEU A 115 13.39 3.80 13.53
N GLN A 116 12.78 3.20 14.55
CA GLN A 116 12.67 1.76 14.71
C GLN A 116 11.25 1.32 14.38
N TYR A 117 11.10 0.20 13.67
CA TYR A 117 9.82 -0.43 13.37
C TYR A 117 10.01 -1.93 13.14
N ASN A 118 8.92 -2.69 13.16
CA ASN A 118 8.89 -4.08 12.73
C ASN A 118 8.08 -4.19 11.45
N ALA A 119 8.47 -5.06 10.53
CA ALA A 119 7.65 -5.35 9.36
C ALA A 119 7.65 -6.83 8.98
N PHE A 120 6.57 -7.23 8.32
CA PHE A 120 6.35 -8.55 7.76
C PHE A 120 5.89 -8.44 6.31
N ILE A 121 6.42 -9.31 5.44
CA ILE A 121 6.01 -9.38 4.04
C ILE A 121 5.00 -10.49 3.80
N VAL A 122 4.03 -10.21 2.94
CA VAL A 122 3.18 -11.21 2.29
C VAL A 122 3.61 -11.31 0.84
N ARG A 123 3.96 -12.51 0.39
CA ARG A 123 4.55 -12.75 -0.95
C ARG A 123 3.96 -13.97 -1.62
N ILE A 124 4.11 -14.02 -2.95
CA ILE A 124 3.78 -15.18 -3.77
C ILE A 124 5.07 -15.74 -4.36
N ALA A 125 5.37 -17.00 -4.09
CA ALA A 125 6.53 -17.70 -4.64
C ALA A 125 6.07 -19.00 -5.30
N GLY A 126 6.56 -19.28 -6.52
CA GLY A 126 6.13 -20.47 -7.29
C GLY A 126 4.62 -20.52 -7.54
N GLY A 127 3.94 -19.37 -7.65
CA GLY A 127 2.49 -19.27 -7.81
C GLY A 127 1.67 -19.55 -6.55
N LYS A 128 2.30 -19.68 -5.37
CA LYS A 128 1.63 -19.98 -4.10
C LYS A 128 1.85 -18.88 -3.07
N PRO A 129 0.82 -18.49 -2.28
CA PRO A 129 0.99 -17.62 -1.13
C PRO A 129 2.00 -18.24 -0.15
N GLN A 130 2.89 -17.43 0.37
CA GLN A 130 3.86 -17.83 1.39
C GLN A 130 3.40 -17.35 2.77
N PRO A 131 3.78 -18.04 3.86
CA PRO A 131 3.61 -17.52 5.20
C PRO A 131 4.27 -16.13 5.35
N PRO A 132 3.70 -15.24 6.18
CA PRO A 132 4.33 -13.96 6.49
C PRO A 132 5.76 -14.16 7.00
N ALA A 133 6.70 -13.39 6.45
CA ALA A 133 8.10 -13.44 6.86
C ALA A 133 8.52 -12.08 7.42
N LYS A 134 9.33 -12.07 8.49
CA LYS A 134 9.87 -10.84 9.07
C LYS A 134 10.87 -10.20 8.09
N THR A 135 10.84 -8.89 7.97
CA THR A 135 11.84 -8.12 7.22
C THR A 135 13.11 -7.92 8.04
N SER A 136 14.23 -7.60 7.40
CA SER A 136 15.53 -7.39 8.06
C SER A 136 15.70 -5.95 8.51
N VAL A 137 14.72 -5.42 9.25
CA VAL A 137 14.64 -4.00 9.58
C VAL A 137 15.81 -3.59 10.47
N CYS A 138 16.63 -2.68 9.96
CA CYS A 138 17.52 -1.89 10.78
C CYS A 138 16.87 -0.54 11.10
N THR A 139 17.25 0.02 12.24
CA THR A 139 16.87 1.38 12.61
C THR A 139 17.32 2.36 11.53
N ILE A 140 16.44 3.26 11.11
CA ILE A 140 16.69 4.22 10.02
C ILE A 140 17.01 5.58 10.64
N PRO A 141 18.24 6.12 10.51
CA PRO A 141 18.57 7.42 11.08
C PRO A 141 17.69 8.56 10.54
N ALA A 142 17.61 9.65 11.30
CA ALA A 142 16.89 10.86 10.93
C ALA A 142 17.35 11.39 9.57
N GLY A 143 16.41 11.73 8.70
CA GLY A 143 16.69 12.28 7.36
C GLY A 143 17.23 11.26 6.35
N LEU A 144 17.32 9.97 6.70
CA LEU A 144 17.80 8.92 5.82
C LEU A 144 16.68 8.03 5.28
N VAL A 145 17.07 7.17 4.35
CA VAL A 145 16.22 6.18 3.68
C VAL A 145 16.82 4.79 3.81
N SER A 146 15.96 3.78 3.92
CA SER A 146 16.32 2.37 3.84
C SER A 146 15.64 1.71 2.63
N TYR A 147 16.30 0.70 2.08
CA TYR A 147 15.79 -0.13 1.00
C TYR A 147 15.87 -1.59 1.40
N GLU A 148 14.80 -2.33 1.17
CA GLU A 148 14.77 -3.78 1.25
C GLU A 148 14.32 -4.36 -0.08
N HIS A 149 14.92 -5.49 -0.45
CA HIS A 149 14.76 -6.09 -1.77
C HIS A 149 14.44 -7.59 -1.64
N TRP A 150 13.51 -8.05 -2.47
CA TRP A 150 13.17 -9.47 -2.58
C TRP A 150 13.04 -9.87 -4.05
N PRO A 151 13.56 -11.04 -4.46
CA PRO A 151 13.44 -11.50 -5.83
C PRO A 151 12.00 -11.86 -6.20
N GLU A 152 11.16 -12.22 -5.22
CA GLU A 152 9.76 -12.55 -5.47
C GLU A 152 8.81 -11.34 -5.37
N PRO A 153 7.60 -11.42 -5.96
CA PRO A 153 6.54 -10.45 -5.73
C PRO A 153 6.06 -10.42 -4.27
N VAL A 154 6.32 -9.30 -3.59
CA VAL A 154 5.74 -8.93 -2.30
C VAL A 154 4.51 -8.09 -2.60
N ILE A 155 3.34 -8.59 -2.23
CA ILE A 155 2.06 -7.94 -2.53
C ILE A 155 1.63 -6.98 -1.41
N GLN A 156 2.15 -7.20 -0.20
CA GLN A 156 1.84 -6.39 0.96
C GLN A 156 2.99 -6.43 1.99
N VAL A 157 3.20 -5.29 2.65
CA VAL A 157 4.01 -5.16 3.85
C VAL A 157 3.10 -4.77 5.02
N VAL A 158 3.26 -5.44 6.16
CA VAL A 158 2.59 -5.09 7.42
C VAL A 158 3.65 -4.53 8.35
N ALA A 159 3.62 -3.22 8.61
CA ALA A 159 4.60 -2.52 9.43
C ALA A 159 3.95 -1.99 10.72
N GLY A 160 4.58 -2.19 11.87
CA GLY A 160 4.06 -1.78 13.16
C GLY A 160 5.15 -1.48 14.17
N GLY A 161 4.77 -1.06 15.37
CA GLY A 161 5.72 -0.71 16.44
C GLY A 161 6.64 0.44 16.06
N LEU A 162 6.17 1.37 15.21
CA LEU A 162 6.92 2.55 14.83
C LEU A 162 7.21 3.38 16.08
N LYS A 163 8.49 3.62 16.34
CA LYS A 163 8.94 4.45 17.44
C LYS A 163 10.18 5.22 17.07
N ALA A 164 10.28 6.44 17.60
CA ALA A 164 11.53 7.17 17.59
C ALA A 164 12.51 6.54 18.61
N THR A 165 13.79 6.53 18.27
CA THR A 165 14.87 6.11 19.16
C THR A 165 16.01 7.12 19.11
N PRO A 166 16.67 7.39 20.25
CA PRO A 166 17.87 8.23 20.29
C PRO A 166 19.08 7.55 19.65
N GLU A 167 18.99 6.25 19.36
CA GLU A 167 20.08 5.47 18.77
C GLU A 167 20.35 5.92 17.33
N LYS A 168 21.51 6.55 17.11
CA LYS A 168 21.90 7.08 15.80
C LYS A 168 22.54 6.02 14.89
N THR A 169 22.92 4.88 15.46
CA THR A 169 23.54 3.77 14.73
C THR A 169 22.46 2.78 14.30
N PRO A 170 22.47 2.26 13.06
CA PRO A 170 21.52 1.24 12.65
C PRO A 170 21.65 -0.03 13.51
N ALA A 171 20.69 -0.27 14.39
CA ALA A 171 20.51 -1.55 15.07
C ALA A 171 19.49 -2.40 14.30
N CYS A 172 19.89 -3.63 13.93
CA CYS A 172 19.06 -4.60 13.21
C CYS A 172 18.63 -5.71 14.18
N GLY A 173 17.40 -6.23 14.05
CA GLY A 173 16.89 -7.25 14.98
C GLY A 173 15.87 -8.21 14.38
#